data_AF-A0A6J6TPT5-F1
#
_entry.id   AF-A0A6J6TPT5-F1
#
_cell.length_a   1.000
_cell.length_b   1.000
_cell.length_c   1.000
_cell.angle_alpha   90.00
_cell.angle_beta   90.00
_cell.angle_gamma   90.00
#
_symmetry.space_group_name_H-M   'P 1'
#
loop_
_entity.id
_entity.type
_entity.pdbx_description
1 polymer ?
#
loop_
_entity_poly.entity_id
_entity_poly.type
_entity_poly.pdbx_seq_one_letter_code
_entity_poly.pdbx_strand_id
1 'polypeptide(L)'
;MVKAAQSTMANKTGLEWLRARMEKLGYNSLEEVAQEIQMNRGNLYRYFSLETRPSVALLPDLCRVLKASPADILKALEILGPNDRI
;
A
#
# COMPACT_ATOMS: atom_id res chain seq x y z
N MET A 1 -36.47 3.22 15.71
CA MET A 1 -35.06 2.79 15.93
C MET A 1 -34.25 3.28 14.74
N VAL A 2 -33.36 4.25 14.95
CA VAL A 2 -32.49 4.79 13.90
C VAL A 2 -31.44 3.74 13.53
N LYS A 3 -31.51 3.22 12.30
CA LYS A 3 -30.45 2.40 11.71
C LYS A 3 -29.25 3.32 11.52
N ALA A 4 -28.19 3.12 12.30
CA ALA A 4 -26.93 3.81 12.09
C ALA A 4 -26.50 3.57 10.65
N ALA A 5 -26.37 4.65 9.87
CA ALA A 5 -25.73 4.61 8.57
C ALA A 5 -24.29 4.17 8.81
N GLN A 6 -24.01 2.89 8.58
CA GLN A 6 -22.64 2.43 8.42
C GLN A 6 -22.13 3.18 7.20
N SER A 7 -21.36 4.25 7.42
CA SER A 7 -20.59 4.88 6.37
C SER A 7 -19.74 3.77 5.77
N THR A 8 -20.10 3.29 4.58
CA THR A 8 -19.21 2.49 3.76
C THR A 8 -18.03 3.39 3.43
N MET A 9 -17.07 3.48 4.35
CA MET A 9 -15.74 3.97 4.04
C MET A 9 -15.25 3.03 2.95
N ALA A 10 -15.27 3.51 1.70
CA ALA A 10 -14.73 2.75 0.59
C ALA A 10 -13.27 2.42 0.96
N ASN A 11 -13.00 1.16 1.26
CA ASN A 11 -11.64 0.70 1.48
C ASN A 11 -10.90 0.93 0.16
N LYS A 12 -9.91 1.83 0.19
CA LYS A 12 -9.03 2.04 -0.96
C LYS A 12 -8.36 0.71 -1.28
N THR A 13 -8.35 0.34 -2.55
CA THR A 13 -7.51 -0.75 -3.08
C THR A 13 -6.03 -0.43 -2.82
N GLY A 14 -5.16 -1.45 -2.91
CA GLY A 14 -3.71 -1.25 -2.77
C GLY A 14 -3.13 -0.19 -3.72
N LEU A 15 -3.56 -0.17 -4.98
CA LEU A 15 -3.14 0.84 -5.96
C LEU A 15 -3.64 2.25 -5.62
N GLU A 16 -4.86 2.40 -5.13
CA GLU A 16 -5.40 3.70 -4.71
C GLU A 16 -4.68 4.21 -3.45
N TRP A 17 -4.36 3.31 -2.52
CA TRP A 17 -3.52 3.64 -1.37
C TRP A 17 -2.13 4.11 -1.82
N LEU A 18 -1.48 3.38 -2.74
CA LEU A 18 -0.15 3.73 -3.24
C LEU A 18 -0.15 5.09 -3.93
N ARG A 19 -1.12 5.36 -4.83
CA ARG A 19 -1.25 6.65 -5.51
C ARG A 19 -1.46 7.81 -4.54
N ALA A 20 -2.38 7.65 -3.58
CA ALA A 20 -2.61 8.67 -2.57
C ALA A 20 -1.39 8.88 -1.66
N ARG A 21 -0.59 7.82 -1.44
CA ARG A 21 0.64 7.94 -0.68
C ARG A 21 1.73 8.66 -1.46
N MET A 22 1.86 8.36 -2.75
CA MET A 22 2.77 9.04 -3.67
C MET A 22 2.52 10.53 -3.73
N GLU A 23 1.26 10.93 -3.91
CA GLU A 23 0.84 12.33 -3.91
C GLU A 23 1.26 13.05 -2.62
N LYS A 24 1.03 12.43 -1.46
CA LYS A 24 1.43 12.98 -0.15
C LYS A 24 2.95 13.13 0.02
N LEU A 25 3.73 12.30 -0.66
CA LEU A 25 5.19 12.31 -0.58
C LEU A 25 5.84 13.14 -1.70
N GLY A 26 5.06 13.63 -2.65
CA GLY A 26 5.54 14.43 -3.79
C GLY A 26 6.12 13.60 -4.94
N TYR A 27 5.84 12.30 -5.00
CA TYR A 27 6.25 11.45 -6.11
C TYR A 27 5.37 11.68 -7.34
N ASN A 28 6.00 11.81 -8.49
CA ASN A 28 5.33 12.12 -9.77
C ASN A 28 5.00 10.85 -10.57
N SER A 29 5.65 9.72 -10.26
CA SER A 29 5.45 8.47 -10.99
C SER A 29 5.77 7.22 -10.17
N LEU A 30 5.23 6.08 -10.59
CA LEU A 30 5.59 4.77 -10.01
C LEU A 30 7.07 4.42 -10.25
N GLU A 31 7.65 4.94 -11.33
CA GLU A 31 9.05 4.71 -11.67
C GLU A 31 9.96 5.33 -10.61
N GLU A 32 9.68 6.56 -10.21
CA GLU A 32 10.42 7.29 -9.16
C GLU A 32 10.44 6.53 -7.83
N VAL A 33 9.27 6.05 -7.39
CA VAL A 33 9.14 5.22 -6.18
C VAL A 33 9.92 3.91 -6.32
N ALA A 34 9.79 3.23 -7.46
CA ALA A 34 10.45 1.95 -7.70
C ALA A 34 11.98 2.11 -7.70
N GLN A 35 12.50 3.20 -8.26
CA GLN A 35 13.93 3.53 -8.24
C GLN A 35 14.44 3.77 -6.81
N GLU A 36 13.69 4.48 -5.96
CA GLU A 36 14.09 4.68 -4.56
C GLU A 36 14.08 3.40 -3.72
N ILE A 37 13.21 2.45 -4.06
CA ILE A 37 13.19 1.10 -3.46
C ILE A 37 14.23 0.17 -4.13
N GLN A 38 14.85 0.61 -5.23
CA GLN A 38 15.77 -0.20 -6.04
C GLN A 38 15.10 -1.47 -6.60
N MET A 39 13.88 -1.32 -7.14
CA MET A 39 13.14 -2.42 -7.79
C MET A 39 12.62 -2.03 -9.18
N ASN A 40 12.15 -3.03 -9.92
CA ASN A 40 11.43 -2.80 -11.17
C ASN A 40 10.03 -2.20 -10.92
N ARG A 41 9.66 -1.16 -11.67
CA ARG A 41 8.33 -0.51 -11.60
C ARG A 41 7.16 -1.47 -11.80
N GLY A 42 7.30 -2.45 -12.70
CA GLY A 42 6.29 -3.48 -12.92
C GLY A 42 6.08 -4.37 -11.69
N ASN A 43 7.12 -4.64 -10.91
CA ASN A 43 6.99 -5.38 -9.65
C ASN A 43 6.22 -4.55 -8.63
N LEU A 44 6.59 -3.27 -8.47
CA LEU A 44 5.87 -2.35 -7.57
C LEU A 44 4.37 -2.31 -7.92
N TYR A 45 4.03 -2.15 -9.21
CA TYR A 45 2.64 -2.18 -9.66
C TYR A 45 1.96 -3.51 -9.30
N ARG A 46 2.57 -4.65 -9.65
CA ARG A 46 2.00 -5.98 -9.41
C ARG A 46 1.78 -6.31 -7.94
N TYR A 47 2.60 -5.75 -7.05
CA TYR A 47 2.41 -5.93 -5.61
C TYR A 47 1.17 -5.21 -5.10
N PHE A 48 0.96 -3.96 -5.52
CA PHE A 48 -0.18 -3.16 -5.08
C PHE A 48 -1.46 -3.40 -5.90
N SER A 49 -1.36 -4.04 -7.08
CA SER A 49 -2.50 -4.60 -7.82
C SER A 49 -2.84 -6.04 -7.41
N LEU A 50 -2.11 -6.61 -6.45
CA LEU A 50 -2.27 -7.96 -5.91
C LEU A 50 -2.04 -9.10 -6.92
N GLU A 51 -1.45 -8.80 -8.07
CA GLU A 51 -1.05 -9.79 -9.08
C GLU A 51 0.13 -10.65 -8.61
N THR A 52 0.94 -10.16 -7.66
CA THR A 52 2.09 -10.89 -7.12
C THR A 52 2.30 -10.54 -5.66
N ARG A 53 2.68 -11.52 -4.83
CA ARG A 53 3.05 -11.27 -3.43
C ARG A 53 4.53 -10.90 -3.33
N PRO A 54 4.89 -9.76 -2.70
CA PRO A 54 6.29 -9.42 -2.45
C PRO A 54 6.89 -10.34 -1.38
N SER A 55 8.22 -10.50 -1.41
CA SER A 55 8.96 -11.14 -0.30
C SER A 55 8.88 -10.28 0.96
N VAL A 56 8.82 -10.91 2.14
CA VAL A 56 8.87 -10.21 3.43
C VAL A 56 10.13 -9.36 3.59
N ALA A 57 11.24 -9.76 2.94
CA ALA A 57 12.50 -9.02 2.95
C ALA A 57 12.38 -7.61 2.33
N LEU A 58 11.34 -7.35 1.52
CA LEU A 58 11.09 -6.05 0.89
C LEU A 58 10.37 -5.06 1.80
N LEU A 59 9.75 -5.55 2.89
CA LEU A 59 8.94 -4.73 3.78
C LEU A 59 9.71 -3.54 4.38
N PRO A 60 10.98 -3.67 4.83
CA PRO A 60 11.74 -2.54 5.35
C PRO A 60 11.91 -1.41 4.33
N ASP A 61 12.22 -1.72 3.07
CA ASP A 61 12.39 -0.71 2.03
C ASP A 61 11.07 -0.04 1.66
N LEU A 62 9.98 -0.80 1.58
CA LEU A 62 8.64 -0.24 1.40
C LEU A 62 8.29 0.73 2.53
N CYS A 63 8.53 0.35 3.79
CA CYS A 63 8.26 1.20 4.94
C CYS A 63 9.09 2.49 4.90
N ARG A 64 10.39 2.38 4.56
CA ARG A 64 11.32 3.50 4.48
C ARG A 64 10.92 4.50 3.39
N VAL A 65 10.76 4.04 2.15
CA VAL A 65 10.48 4.91 0.99
C VAL A 65 9.08 5.49 1.07
N LEU A 66 8.08 4.66 1.38
CA LEU A 66 6.70 5.12 1.50
C LEU A 66 6.41 5.78 2.85
N LYS A 67 7.41 5.91 3.74
CA LYS A 67 7.32 6.51 5.08
C LYS A 67 6.14 6.00 5.90
N ALA A 68 5.78 4.73 5.74
CA ALA A 68 4.58 4.12 6.29
C ALA A 68 4.95 3.01 7.28
N SER A 69 4.08 2.73 8.24
CA SER A 69 4.32 1.64 9.18
C SER A 69 4.20 0.28 8.47
N PRO A 70 4.83 -0.79 9.00
CA PRO A 70 4.63 -2.14 8.50
C PRO A 70 3.14 -2.51 8.40
N ALA A 71 2.35 -2.12 9.39
CA ALA A 71 0.90 -2.32 9.39
C ALA A 71 0.20 -1.69 8.18
N ASP A 72 0.55 -0.44 7.85
CA ASP A 72 -0.05 0.28 6.72
C ASP A 72 0.31 -0.37 5.39
N ILE A 73 1.58 -0.78 5.23
CA ILE A 73 2.03 -1.50 4.04
C ILE A 73 1.31 -2.84 3.89
N LEU A 74 1.24 -3.63 4.96
CA LEU A 74 0.59 -4.94 4.92
C LEU A 74 -0.91 -4.83 4.66
N LYS A 75 -1.59 -3.79 5.16
CA LYS A 75 -2.98 -3.49 4.81
C LYS A 75 -3.12 -3.12 3.33
N ALA A 76 -2.24 -2.26 2.81
CA ALA A 76 -2.27 -1.86 1.41
C ALA A 76 -1.98 -3.02 0.45
N LEU A 77 -1.24 -4.04 0.90
CA LEU A 77 -0.98 -5.28 0.17
C LEU A 77 -2.05 -6.37 0.42
N GLU A 78 -3.11 -6.05 1.17
CA GLU A 78 -4.16 -6.99 1.60
C GLU A 78 -3.62 -8.28 2.27
N ILE A 79 -2.46 -8.17 2.92
CA ILE A 79 -1.88 -9.23 3.75
C ILE A 79 -2.47 -9.18 5.15
N LEU A 80 -2.70 -7.96 5.67
CA LEU A 80 -3.31 -7.72 6.98
C LEU A 80 -4.75 -7.24 6.80
N GLY A 81 -5.71 -8.07 7.22
CA GLY A 81 -7.13 -7.78 7.19
C GLY A 81 -7.63 -6.95 8.37
N PRO A 82 -8.91 -6.51 8.34
CA PRO A 82 -9.50 -5.64 9.37
C PRO A 82 -9.54 -6.25 10.78
N ASN A 83 -9.48 -7.57 10.88
CA ASN A 83 -9.60 -8.31 12.14
C ASN A 83 -8.25 -8.86 12.64
N ASP A 84 -7.17 -8.64 11.90
CA ASP A 84 -5.87 -9.17 12.28
C ASP A 84 -5.27 -8.30 13.39
N ARG A 85 -4.77 -8.96 14.44
CA ARG A 85 -4.08 -8.31 15.57
C ARG A 85 -2.58 -8.26 15.28
N ILE A 86 -1.98 -7.09 15.48
CA ILE A 86 -0.52 -6.84 15.43
C ILE A 86 0.02 -6.78 16.85
#